data_AF-A0A920HUK6-F1
#
_entry.id   AF-A0A920HUK6-F1
#
_cell.length_a   1.000
_cell.length_b   1.000
_cell.length_c   1.000
_cell.angle_alpha   90.00
_cell.angle_beta   90.00
_cell.angle_gamma   90.00
#
_symmetry.space_group_name_H-M   'P 1'
#
loop_
_entity.id
_entity.type
_entity.pdbx_description
1 polymer ?
#
loop_
_entity_poly.entity_id
_entity_poly.type
_entity_poly.pdbx_seq_one_letter_code
_entity_poly.pdbx_strand_id
1 'polypeptide(L)' 'MVPRYSRKEMVEIWSDISKYSIWLDIEIHALEGMEKVGIVPVGTAETVRKSKV' A
#
# COMPACT_ATOMS: atom_id res chain seq x y z
N MET A 1 9.38 -8.58 -15.11
CA MET A 1 10.85 -8.82 -15.18
C MET A 1 11.10 -10.13 -15.92
N VAL A 2 12.08 -10.21 -16.83
CA VAL A 2 12.37 -11.46 -17.57
C VAL A 2 13.12 -12.44 -16.64
N PRO A 3 12.57 -13.62 -16.30
CA PRO A 3 13.13 -14.50 -15.28
C PRO A 3 14.59 -14.90 -15.52
N ARG A 4 14.99 -15.09 -16.78
CA ARG A 4 16.35 -15.49 -17.17
C ARG A 4 17.43 -14.48 -16.79
N TYR A 5 17.11 -13.19 -16.77
CA TYR A 5 18.08 -12.10 -16.60
C TYR A 5 17.92 -11.34 -15.28
N SER A 6 16.89 -11.67 -14.50
CA SER A 6 16.51 -10.92 -13.31
C SER A 6 16.91 -11.66 -12.05
N ARG A 7 17.54 -10.95 -11.10
CA ARG A 7 17.77 -11.47 -9.76
C ARG A 7 16.43 -11.62 -9.03
N LYS A 8 16.33 -12.63 -8.16
CA LYS A 8 15.11 -12.91 -7.38
C LYS A 8 14.61 -11.67 -6.62
N GLU A 9 15.52 -10.97 -5.95
CA GLU A 9 15.22 -9.72 -5.22
C GLU A 9 14.56 -8.66 -6.11
N MET A 10 15.06 -8.47 -7.33
CA MET A 10 14.46 -7.51 -8.27
C MET A 10 13.09 -7.98 -8.77
N VAL A 11 12.91 -9.28 -9.00
CA VAL A 11 11.59 -9.80 -9.38
C VAL A 11 10.57 -9.58 -8.25
N GLU A 12 10.99 -9.75 -6.99
CA GLU A 12 10.14 -9.59 -5.81
C GLU A 12 9.73 -8.13 -5.57
N ILE A 13 10.67 -7.19 -5.65
CA ILE A 13 10.38 -5.74 -5.54
C ILE A 13 9.36 -5.30 -6.60
N TRP A 14 9.52 -5.79 -7.83
CA TRP A 14 8.65 -5.45 -8.97
C TRP A 14 7.47 -6.41 -9.13
N SER A 15 7.18 -7.24 -8.14
CA SER A 15 6.02 -8.13 -8.16
C SER A 15 4.72 -7.36 -7.95
N ASP A 16 3.61 -7.94 -8.40
CA ASP A 16 2.28 -7.34 -8.18
C ASP A 16 1.94 -7.24 -6.69
N ILE A 17 2.40 -8.19 -5.86
CA ILE A 17 2.21 -8.15 -4.41
C ILE A 17 2.87 -6.91 -3.81
N SER A 18 4.14 -6.66 -4.15
CA SER A 18 4.87 -5.47 -3.69
C SER A 18 4.20 -4.18 -4.19
N LYS A 19 3.79 -4.15 -5.46
CA LYS A 19 3.08 -3.01 -6.06
C LYS A 19 1.78 -2.69 -5.30
N TYR A 20 0.93 -3.68 -5.07
CA TYR A 20 -0.34 -3.48 -4.38
C TYR A 20 -0.17 -3.18 -2.90
N SER A 21 0.84 -3.73 -2.22
CA SER A 21 1.16 -3.33 -0.84
C SER A 21 1.54 -1.87 -0.78
N ILE A 22 2.42 -1.40 -1.67
CA ILE A 22 2.85 0.01 -1.69
C ILE A 22 1.66 0.94 -2.00
N TRP A 23 0.80 0.57 -2.96
CA TRP A 23 -0.40 1.36 -3.26
C TRP A 23 -1.35 1.44 -2.07
N LEU A 24 -1.62 0.30 -1.40
CA LEU A 24 -2.44 0.30 -0.20
C LEU A 24 -1.84 1.19 0.90
N ASP A 25 -0.52 1.14 1.08
CA ASP A 25 0.16 2.00 2.05
C ASP A 25 -0.04 3.48 1.69
N ILE A 26 0.13 3.87 0.42
CA ILE A 26 -0.12 5.24 -0.05
C ILE A 26 -1.57 5.67 0.23
N GLU A 27 -2.56 4.83 -0.10
CA GLU A 27 -3.98 5.13 0.11
C GLU A 27 -4.34 5.28 1.59
N ILE A 28 -3.74 4.48 2.48
CA ILE A 28 -3.93 4.65 3.93
C ILE A 28 -3.38 6.00 4.40
N HIS A 29 -2.22 6.44 3.90
CA HIS A 29 -1.66 7.75 4.26
C HIS A 29 -2.51 8.90 3.69
N ALA A 30 -3.09 8.71 2.50
CA ALA A 30 -4.03 9.66 1.93
C ALA A 30 -5.30 9.77 2.81
N LEU A 31 -5.85 8.63 3.25
CA LEU A 31 -6.99 8.58 4.19
C LEU A 31 -6.68 9.30 5.51
N GLU A 32 -5.49 9.10 6.09
CA GLU A 32 -5.06 9.84 7.29
C GLU A 32 -5.04 11.36 7.06
N GLY A 33 -4.65 11.80 5.85
CA GLY A 33 -4.75 13.20 5.45
C GLY A 33 -6.20 13.68 5.33
N MET A 34 -7.07 12.86 4.73
CA MET A 34 -8.50 13.18 4.56
C MET A 34 -9.24 13.27 5.90
N GLU A 35 -8.86 12.46 6.90
CA GLU A 35 -9.37 12.56 8.27
C GLU A 35 -9.00 13.90 8.91
N LYS A 36 -7.76 14.38 8.73
CA LYS A 36 -7.31 15.66 9.28
C LYS A 36 -8.07 16.85 8.69
N VAL A 37 -8.51 16.74 7.43
CA VAL A 37 -9.29 17.77 6.74
C VAL A 37 -10.81 17.58 6.94
N GLY A 38 -11.22 16.50 7.62
CA GLY A 38 -12.63 16.23 7.93
C GLY A 38 -13.47 15.71 6.76
N ILE A 39 -12.84 15.23 5.69
CA ILE A 39 -13.54 14.64 4.54
C ILE A 39 -14.04 13.22 4.87
N VAL A 40 -13.34 12.53 5.76
CA VAL A 40 -13.60 11.14 6.18
C VAL A 40 -13.68 11.08 7.71
N PRO A 41 -14.50 10.21 8.31
CA PRO A 41 -14.53 10.02 9.76
C PRO A 41 -13.17 9.59 10.33
N VAL A 42 -12.79 10.16 11.47
CA VAL A 42 -11.56 9.84 12.18
C VAL A 42 -11.52 8.36 12.56
N GLY A 43 -10.40 7.68 12.30
CA GLY A 43 -10.20 6.26 12.61
C GLY A 43 -10.54 5.29 11.46
N THR A 44 -10.96 5.80 10.31
CA THR A 44 -11.17 5.00 9.08
C THR A 44 -9.86 4.42 8.58
N ALA A 45 -8.79 5.23 8.50
CA ALA A 45 -7.47 4.80 8.08
C ALA A 45 -6.88 3.74 9.03
N GLU A 46 -7.10 3.89 10.34
CA GLU A 46 -6.67 2.90 11.34
C GLU A 46 -7.41 1.57 11.16
N THR A 47 -8.71 1.62 10.88
CA THR A 47 -9.53 0.43 10.61
C THR A 47 -9.02 -0.31 9.38
N VAL A 48 -8.77 0.41 8.28
CA VAL A 48 -8.22 -0.17 7.05
C VAL A 48 -6.83 -0.76 7.30
N ARG A 49 -5.97 -0.07 8.05
CA ARG A 49 -4.63 -0.55 8.40
C ARG A 49 -4.66 -1.86 9.19
N LYS A 50 -5.62 -2.02 10.12
CA LYS A 50 -5.81 -3.28 10.88
C LYS A 50 -6.33 -4.43 10.03
N SER A 51 -7.04 -4.13 8.94
CA SER A 51 -7.56 -5.13 8.00
C SER A 51 -6.55 -5.58 6.94
N LYS A 52 -5.34 -5.00 6.92
CA LYS A 52 -4.25 -5.41 6.04
C LYS A 52 -3.83 -6.84 6.41
N VAL A 53 -4.10 -7.79 5.51
CA VAL A 53 -3.69 -9.21 5.59
C VAL A 53 -2.27 -9.38 5.07
#